data_AF-A0AA42PA38-F1
#
_entry.id   AF-A0AA42PA38-F1
#
_cell.length_a   1.000
_cell.length_b   1.000
_cell.length_c   1.000
_cell.angle_alpha   90.00
_cell.angle_beta   90.00
_cell.angle_gamma   90.00
#
_symmetry.space_group_name_H-M   'P 1'
#
loop_
_entity.id
_entity.type
_entity.pdbx_description
1 polymer ?
#
loop_
_entity_poly.entity_id
_entity_poly.type
_entity_poly.pdbx_seq_one_letter_code
_entity_poly.pdbx_strand_id
1 'polypeptide(L)'
;MNTQEDLVEVINSALESWHAANTPEAIREKVHKSLDNSSKEVVLKLLGFNNRWSNGWELDHCNGRNGNSVIGEYLKKTQEQILHEWFAKIPLPELTKMEINNLGKNFASQYKDAFRNYIARAATKKAEADAQALIDSLSPSKFLDNFMQLQQLLTPKEESNEQPASP
;
A
#
# COMPACT_ATOMS: atom_id res chain seq x y z
N MET A 1 -49.57 -30.15 16.51
CA MET A 1 -48.42 -29.43 17.09
C MET A 1 -48.48 -28.01 16.57
N ASN A 2 -48.67 -27.05 17.45
CA ASN A 2 -48.96 -25.67 17.10
C ASN A 2 -47.64 -24.93 16.89
N THR A 3 -47.11 -24.97 15.67
CA THR A 3 -45.75 -24.56 15.29
C THR A 3 -45.40 -23.10 15.61
N GLN A 4 -46.41 -22.25 15.85
CA GLN A 4 -46.23 -20.85 16.21
C GLN A 4 -45.93 -20.66 17.70
N GLU A 5 -46.52 -21.48 18.59
CA GLU A 5 -46.27 -21.42 20.03
C GLU A 5 -44.87 -21.95 20.36
N ASP A 6 -44.43 -23.03 19.69
CA ASP A 6 -43.07 -23.58 19.82
C ASP A 6 -41.98 -22.55 19.45
N LEU A 7 -42.19 -21.76 18.39
CA LEU A 7 -41.23 -20.75 17.95
C LEU A 7 -41.10 -19.60 18.96
N VAL A 8 -42.22 -19.17 19.54
CA VAL A 8 -42.23 -18.11 20.56
C VAL A 8 -41.50 -18.59 21.82
N GLU A 9 -41.69 -19.85 22.21
CA GLU A 9 -41.02 -20.44 23.37
C GLU A 9 -39.50 -20.54 23.17
N VAL A 10 -39.05 -20.95 21.98
CA VAL A 10 -37.62 -20.98 21.61
C VAL A 10 -37.00 -19.59 21.61
N ILE A 11 -37.70 -18.60 21.07
CA ILE A 11 -37.21 -17.20 21.04
C ILE A 11 -37.08 -16.64 22.46
N ASN A 12 -38.08 -16.87 23.32
CA ASN A 12 -38.04 -16.42 24.70
C ASN A 12 -36.91 -17.09 25.48
N SER A 13 -36.75 -18.42 25.33
CA SER A 13 -35.64 -19.16 25.94
C SER A 13 -34.27 -18.63 25.48
N ALA A 14 -34.13 -18.27 24.20
CA ALA A 14 -32.89 -17.71 23.66
C ALA A 14 -32.61 -16.31 24.21
N LEU A 15 -33.64 -15.45 24.32
CA LEU A 15 -33.53 -14.11 24.90
C LEU A 15 -33.15 -14.15 26.38
N GLU A 16 -33.80 -15.00 27.17
CA GLU A 16 -33.47 -15.17 28.59
C GLU A 16 -32.04 -15.69 28.78
N SER A 17 -31.65 -16.69 27.98
CA SER A 17 -30.28 -17.23 28.00
C SER A 17 -29.25 -16.16 27.62
N TRP A 18 -29.56 -15.32 26.63
CA TRP A 18 -28.70 -14.22 26.23
C TRP A 18 -28.59 -13.15 27.32
N HIS A 19 -29.71 -12.76 27.93
CA HIS A 19 -29.72 -11.78 29.02
C HIS A 19 -28.95 -12.26 30.24
N ALA A 20 -29.09 -13.53 30.61
CA ALA A 20 -28.33 -14.14 31.70
C ALA A 20 -26.82 -14.16 31.41
N ALA A 21 -26.42 -14.40 30.16
CA ALA A 21 -25.01 -14.47 29.74
C ALA A 21 -24.39 -13.11 29.38
N ASN A 22 -25.20 -12.04 29.30
CA ASN A 22 -24.78 -10.69 28.89
C ASN A 22 -25.28 -9.64 29.89
N THR A 23 -24.93 -9.84 31.16
CA THR A 23 -25.07 -8.78 32.17
C THR A 23 -24.24 -7.54 31.76
N PRO A 24 -24.57 -6.34 32.26
CA PRO A 24 -23.81 -5.13 31.97
C PRO A 24 -22.30 -5.28 32.23
N GLU A 25 -21.93 -5.99 33.30
CA GLU A 25 -20.55 -6.30 33.66
C GLU A 25 -19.90 -7.25 32.66
N ALA A 26 -20.60 -8.32 32.24
CA ALA A 26 -20.11 -9.26 31.24
C ALA A 26 -19.93 -8.59 29.86
N ILE A 27 -20.83 -7.68 29.49
CA ILE A 27 -20.68 -6.87 28.27
C ILE A 27 -19.46 -5.95 28.40
N ARG A 28 -19.28 -5.28 29.54
CA ARG A 28 -18.13 -4.41 29.81
C ARG A 28 -16.81 -5.18 29.67
N GLU A 29 -16.68 -6.36 30.28
CA GLU A 29 -15.50 -7.20 30.13
C GLU A 29 -15.27 -7.65 28.68
N LYS A 30 -16.32 -8.06 27.96
CA LYS A 30 -16.21 -8.44 26.54
C LYS A 30 -15.69 -7.28 25.69
N VAL A 31 -16.19 -6.07 25.93
CA VAL A 31 -15.75 -4.87 25.22
C VAL A 31 -14.29 -4.56 25.53
N HIS A 32 -13.88 -4.55 26.80
CA HIS A 32 -12.49 -4.32 27.17
C HIS A 32 -11.55 -5.35 26.56
N LYS A 33 -11.88 -6.64 26.67
CA LYS A 33 -11.09 -7.72 26.08
C LYS A 33 -10.95 -7.58 24.56
N SER A 34 -12.02 -7.15 23.88
CA SER A 34 -12.00 -6.88 22.44
C SER A 34 -11.09 -5.70 22.08
N LEU A 35 -11.17 -4.62 22.85
CA LEU A 35 -10.32 -3.44 22.69
C LEU A 35 -8.85 -3.78 22.94
N ASP A 36 -8.54 -4.53 24.00
CA ASP A 36 -7.17 -4.94 24.33
C ASP A 36 -6.58 -5.85 23.24
N ASN A 37 -7.35 -6.82 22.76
CA ASN A 37 -6.94 -7.69 21.66
C ASN A 37 -6.68 -6.89 20.37
N SER A 38 -7.56 -5.95 20.04
CA SER A 38 -7.40 -5.08 18.87
C SER A 38 -6.15 -4.19 19.01
N SER A 39 -5.91 -3.67 20.21
CA SER A 39 -4.75 -2.82 20.51
C SER A 39 -3.45 -3.62 20.39
N LYS A 40 -3.43 -4.84 20.93
CA LYS A 40 -2.33 -5.78 20.79
C LYS A 40 -2.05 -6.12 19.33
N GLU A 41 -3.09 -6.37 18.54
CA GLU A 41 -2.97 -6.62 17.10
C GLU A 41 -2.36 -5.44 16.35
N VAL A 42 -2.79 -4.21 16.66
CA VAL A 42 -2.22 -2.99 16.06
C VAL A 42 -0.73 -2.86 16.40
N VAL A 43 -0.36 -3.03 17.67
CA VAL A 43 1.05 -2.97 18.11
C VAL A 43 1.89 -4.03 17.41
N LEU A 44 1.39 -5.27 17.34
CA LEU A 44 2.12 -6.36 16.68
C LEU A 44 2.28 -6.14 15.17
N LYS A 45 1.26 -5.59 14.50
CA LYS A 45 1.34 -5.17 13.09
C LYS A 45 2.36 -4.05 12.87
N LEU A 46 2.42 -3.05 13.76
CA LEU A 46 3.43 -1.98 13.71
C LEU A 46 4.86 -2.53 13.90
N LEU A 47 5.01 -3.57 14.72
CA LEU A 47 6.27 -4.28 14.90
C LEU A 47 6.62 -5.22 13.73
N GLY A 48 5.70 -5.40 12.78
CA GLY A 48 5.90 -6.23 11.59
C GLY A 48 5.49 -7.69 11.76
N PHE A 49 4.64 -8.01 12.74
CA PHE A 49 4.00 -9.32 12.84
C PHE A 49 2.64 -9.32 12.16
N ASN A 50 2.27 -10.45 11.58
CA ASN A 50 0.99 -10.67 10.94
C ASN A 50 0.39 -11.98 11.45
N ASN A 51 -0.92 -12.00 11.66
CA ASN A 51 -1.66 -13.18 12.10
C ASN A 51 -2.44 -13.73 10.90
N ARG A 52 -1.71 -14.14 9.85
CA ARG A 52 -2.30 -14.65 8.60
C ARG A 52 -2.91 -16.04 8.75
N TRP A 53 -2.43 -16.81 9.72
CA TRP A 53 -2.88 -18.18 9.98
C TRP A 53 -3.43 -18.30 11.39
N SER A 54 -4.43 -19.14 11.58
CA SER A 54 -5.11 -19.39 12.87
C SER A 54 -4.19 -19.91 13.99
N ASN A 55 -2.92 -20.24 13.69
CA ASN A 55 -1.96 -20.81 14.62
C ASN A 55 -0.87 -19.86 15.12
N GLY A 56 -0.99 -18.55 14.92
CA GLY A 56 -0.19 -17.57 15.66
C GLY A 56 0.38 -16.42 14.84
N TRP A 57 1.18 -15.60 15.53
CA TRP A 57 1.84 -14.43 14.96
C TRP A 57 3.09 -14.85 14.19
N GLU A 58 3.14 -14.53 12.92
CA GLU A 58 4.30 -14.73 12.06
C GLU A 58 4.94 -13.39 11.74
N LEU A 59 6.26 -13.38 11.51
CA LEU A 59 6.92 -12.19 10.99
C LEU A 59 6.44 -11.95 9.56
N ASP A 60 5.92 -10.76 9.27
CA ASP A 60 5.47 -10.40 7.92
C ASP A 60 6.68 -10.28 6.98
N HIS A 61 6.95 -11.37 6.28
CA HIS A 61 8.04 -11.46 5.31
C HIS A 61 7.82 -10.58 4.07
N CYS A 62 6.58 -10.14 3.81
CA CYS A 62 6.25 -9.26 2.69
C CYS A 62 6.49 -7.77 3.01
N ASN A 63 6.37 -7.36 4.28
CA ASN A 63 6.87 -6.07 4.77
C ASN A 63 8.41 -6.00 4.86
N GLY A 64 9.10 -7.09 4.53
CA GLY A 64 10.56 -7.21 4.51
C GLY A 64 11.24 -6.92 3.17
N ARG A 65 10.50 -6.74 2.05
CA ARG A 65 11.17 -6.45 0.75
C ARG A 65 11.83 -5.07 0.68
N ASN A 66 11.53 -4.17 1.63
CA ASN A 66 12.12 -2.82 1.72
C ASN A 66 12.60 -2.41 3.13
N GLY A 67 12.69 -3.34 4.11
CA GLY A 67 13.24 -3.00 5.43
C GLY A 67 12.36 -2.11 6.33
N ASN A 68 11.04 -2.23 6.26
CA ASN A 68 10.12 -1.32 6.97
C ASN A 68 9.55 -1.85 8.30
N SER A 69 10.05 -2.98 8.85
CA SER A 69 9.73 -3.37 10.23
C SER A 69 10.96 -3.26 11.12
N VAL A 70 10.80 -2.63 12.28
CA VAL A 70 11.87 -2.40 13.28
C VAL A 70 12.52 -3.73 13.70
N ILE A 71 11.72 -4.78 13.85
CA ILE A 71 12.19 -6.13 14.20
C ILE A 71 12.93 -6.78 13.03
N GLY A 72 12.46 -6.61 11.79
CA GLY A 72 13.15 -7.10 10.61
C GLY A 72 14.52 -6.45 10.44
N GLU A 73 14.62 -5.14 10.69
CA GLU A 73 15.88 -4.41 10.65
C GLU A 73 16.85 -4.85 11.76
N TYR A 74 16.35 -5.03 12.99
CA TYR A 74 17.15 -5.55 14.10
C TYR A 74 17.71 -6.94 13.78
N LEU A 75 16.85 -7.87 13.35
CA LEU A 75 17.27 -9.23 12.97
C LEU A 75 18.28 -9.22 11.83
N LYS A 76 18.08 -8.36 10.82
CA LYS A 76 19.03 -8.20 9.72
C LYS A 76 20.40 -7.73 10.22
N LYS A 77 20.45 -6.69 11.06
CA LYS A 77 21.70 -6.17 11.62
C LYS A 77 22.42 -7.21 12.48
N THR A 78 21.69 -7.94 13.32
CA THR A 78 22.27 -9.00 14.15
C THR A 78 22.81 -10.15 13.30
N GLN A 79 22.09 -10.55 12.24
CA GLN A 79 22.57 -11.58 11.31
C GLN A 79 23.80 -11.11 10.52
N GLU A 80 23.81 -9.87 10.02
CA GLU A 80 24.97 -9.29 9.34
C GLU A 80 26.20 -9.29 10.25
N GLN A 81 26.05 -8.91 11.52
CA GLN A 81 27.15 -8.93 12.49
C GLN A 81 27.67 -10.35 12.76
N ILE A 82 26.78 -11.31 13.01
CA ILE A 82 27.16 -12.71 13.25
C ILE A 82 27.87 -13.30 12.04
N LEU A 83 27.36 -13.04 10.84
CA LEU A 83 27.99 -13.49 9.59
C LEU A 83 29.37 -12.86 9.41
N HIS A 84 29.53 -11.56 9.71
CA HIS A 84 30.83 -10.89 9.69
C HIS A 84 31.83 -11.54 10.64
N GLU A 85 31.43 -11.80 11.89
CA GLU A 85 32.29 -12.45 12.89
C GLU A 85 32.63 -13.90 12.51
N TRP A 86 31.70 -14.60 11.86
CA TRP A 86 31.92 -15.95 11.36
C TRP A 86 32.88 -15.96 10.16
N PHE A 87 32.67 -15.10 9.15
CA PHE A 87 33.57 -14.96 8.01
C PHE A 87 34.97 -14.51 8.42
N ALA A 88 35.11 -13.65 9.44
CA ALA A 88 36.41 -13.24 9.96
C ALA A 88 37.23 -14.39 10.57
N LYS A 89 36.57 -15.48 11.00
CA LYS A 89 37.21 -16.67 11.58
C LYS A 89 37.50 -17.76 10.56
N ILE A 90 36.95 -17.66 9.35
CA ILE A 90 37.18 -18.64 8.29
C ILE A 90 38.41 -18.19 7.49
N PRO A 91 39.47 -19.00 7.39
CA PRO A 91 40.53 -18.73 6.45
C PRO A 91 39.93 -18.80 5.03
N LEU A 92 39.85 -17.65 4.37
CA LEU A 92 39.39 -17.60 2.99
C LEU A 92 40.38 -18.37 2.12
N PRO A 93 39.91 -19.33 1.30
CA PRO A 93 40.79 -20.03 0.38
C PRO A 93 41.40 -19.03 -0.62
N GLU A 94 42.67 -19.22 -0.96
CA GLU A 94 43.26 -18.46 -2.06
C GLU A 94 42.55 -18.84 -3.36
N LEU A 95 41.86 -17.86 -3.96
CA LEU A 95 41.16 -18.06 -5.22
C LEU A 95 42.17 -18.41 -6.31
N THR A 96 41.91 -19.48 -7.05
CA THR A 96 42.69 -19.82 -8.23
C THR A 96 42.52 -18.74 -9.31
N LYS A 97 43.49 -18.61 -10.21
CA LYS A 97 43.40 -17.65 -11.34
C LYS A 97 42.13 -17.83 -12.19
N MET A 98 41.62 -19.07 -12.28
CA MET A 98 40.38 -19.39 -12.98
C MET A 98 39.16 -18.83 -12.26
N GLU A 99 39.09 -18.97 -10.94
CA GLU A 99 37.99 -18.44 -10.12
C GLU A 99 37.99 -16.91 -10.10
N ILE A 100 39.16 -16.27 -10.03
CA ILE A 100 39.29 -14.81 -10.14
C ILE A 100 38.74 -14.31 -11.49
N ASN A 101 39.06 -15.00 -12.59
CA ASN A 101 38.58 -14.63 -13.91
C ASN A 101 37.05 -14.81 -14.04
N ASN A 102 36.50 -15.87 -13.45
CA ASN A 102 35.06 -16.09 -13.39
C ASN A 102 34.35 -15.03 -12.53
N LEU A 103 34.94 -14.62 -11.39
CA LEU A 103 34.45 -13.50 -10.59
C LEU A 103 34.43 -12.21 -11.39
N GLY A 104 35.49 -11.93 -12.17
CA GLY A 104 35.56 -10.75 -13.04
C GLY A 104 34.45 -10.72 -14.10
N LYS A 105 34.13 -11.87 -14.71
CA LYS A 105 33.01 -12.00 -15.65
C LYS A 105 31.66 -11.78 -14.97
N ASN A 106 31.46 -12.37 -13.79
CA ASN A 106 30.22 -12.19 -13.02
C ASN A 106 30.04 -10.73 -12.59
N PHE A 107 31.11 -10.07 -12.14
CA PHE A 107 31.11 -8.65 -11.79
C PHE A 107 30.77 -7.79 -13.01
N ALA A 108 31.40 -8.04 -14.16
CA ALA A 108 31.11 -7.30 -15.39
C ALA A 108 29.64 -7.45 -15.83
N SER A 109 29.06 -8.65 -15.69
CA SER A 109 27.64 -8.89 -15.97
C SER A 109 26.74 -8.11 -15.00
N GLN A 110 27.00 -8.22 -13.69
CA GLN A 110 26.20 -7.52 -12.67
C GLN A 110 26.29 -6.00 -12.82
N TYR A 111 27.47 -5.46 -13.09
CA TYR A 111 27.66 -4.04 -13.37
C TYR A 111 26.86 -3.59 -14.59
N LYS A 112 26.89 -4.36 -15.68
CA LYS A 112 26.14 -4.07 -16.91
C LYS A 112 24.63 -4.05 -16.65
N ASP A 113 24.12 -5.00 -15.88
CA ASP A 113 22.70 -5.08 -15.55
C ASP A 113 22.27 -3.95 -14.62
N ALA A 114 23.05 -3.65 -13.58
CA ALA A 114 22.81 -2.53 -12.68
C ALA A 114 22.82 -1.19 -13.45
N PHE A 115 23.79 -0.99 -14.34
CA PHE A 115 23.90 0.21 -15.17
C PHE A 115 22.70 0.37 -16.10
N ARG A 116 22.28 -0.71 -16.79
CA ARG A 116 21.07 -0.69 -17.64
C ARG A 116 19.82 -0.33 -16.85
N ASN A 117 19.63 -0.93 -15.68
CA ASN A 117 18.50 -0.65 -14.81
C ASN A 117 18.50 0.81 -14.34
N TYR A 118 19.66 1.37 -14.02
CA TYR A 118 19.80 2.77 -13.64
C TYR A 118 19.42 3.71 -14.79
N ILE A 119 19.94 3.47 -16.00
CA ILE A 119 19.60 4.26 -17.19
C ILE A 119 18.10 4.18 -17.50
N ALA A 120 17.50 2.99 -17.43
CA ALA A 120 16.07 2.82 -17.66
C ALA A 120 15.24 3.64 -16.66
N ARG A 121 15.56 3.57 -15.36
CA ARG A 121 14.89 4.38 -14.33
C ARG A 121 15.05 5.88 -14.56
N ALA A 122 16.24 6.33 -14.94
CA ALA A 122 16.50 7.73 -15.24
C ALA A 122 15.69 8.20 -16.46
N ALA A 123 15.59 7.38 -17.50
CA ALA A 123 14.79 7.66 -18.69
C ALA A 123 13.29 7.74 -18.35
N THR A 124 12.75 6.82 -17.55
CA THR A 124 11.35 6.87 -17.08
C THR A 124 11.08 8.15 -16.31
N LYS A 125 11.94 8.51 -15.35
CA LYS A 125 11.78 9.74 -14.56
C LYS A 125 11.80 11.00 -15.44
N LYS A 126 12.64 11.03 -16.48
CA LYS A 126 12.66 12.14 -17.44
C LYS A 126 11.39 12.18 -18.28
N ALA A 127 10.90 11.03 -18.75
CA ALA A 127 9.66 10.93 -19.51
C ALA A 127 8.44 11.37 -18.69
N GLU A 128 8.38 11.02 -17.40
CA GLU A 128 7.35 11.51 -16.47
C GLU A 128 7.41 13.03 -16.31
N ALA A 129 8.60 13.59 -16.12
CA ALA A 129 8.78 15.03 -16.01
C ALA A 129 8.37 15.78 -17.31
N ASP A 130 8.70 15.21 -18.46
CA ASP A 130 8.31 15.78 -19.77
C ASP A 130 6.81 15.68 -20.02
N ALA A 131 6.19 14.55 -19.65
CA ALA A 131 4.75 14.38 -19.72
C ALA A 131 4.02 15.38 -18.79
N GLN A 132 4.52 15.59 -17.57
CA GLN A 132 3.97 16.57 -16.65
C GLN A 132 4.11 18.00 -17.21
N ALA A 133 5.28 18.36 -17.73
CA ALA A 133 5.50 19.67 -18.36
C ALA A 133 4.57 19.89 -19.56
N LEU A 134 4.30 18.85 -20.35
CA LEU A 134 3.33 18.91 -21.44
C LEU A 134 1.90 19.12 -20.91
N ILE A 135 1.48 18.37 -19.88
CA ILE A 135 0.17 18.55 -19.25
C ILE A 135 0.01 19.96 -18.69
N ASP A 136 1.03 20.47 -18.01
CA ASP A 136 1.04 21.82 -17.44
C ASP A 136 0.98 22.88 -18.55
N SER A 137 1.62 22.63 -19.70
CA SER A 137 1.53 23.50 -20.88
C SER A 137 0.16 23.45 -21.59
N LEU A 138 -0.66 22.44 -21.31
CA LEU A 138 -1.98 22.23 -21.91
C LEU A 138 -3.14 22.73 -21.02
N SER A 139 -2.89 23.13 -19.77
CA SER A 139 -3.87 23.68 -18.82
C SER A 139 -3.63 25.17 -18.58
N PRO A 140 -4.60 26.00 -18.16
CA PRO A 140 -6.02 26.11 -18.54
C PRO A 140 -6.23 26.97 -19.80
N SER A 141 -5.17 27.53 -20.42
CA SER A 141 -5.34 28.53 -21.47
C SER A 141 -6.05 27.98 -22.69
N LYS A 142 -5.68 26.78 -23.19
CA LYS A 142 -6.35 26.19 -24.35
C LYS A 142 -7.77 25.70 -24.07
N PHE A 143 -8.04 25.22 -22.85
CA PHE A 143 -9.40 24.82 -22.48
C PHE A 143 -10.31 26.04 -22.36
N LEU A 144 -9.86 27.10 -21.68
CA LEU A 144 -10.60 28.36 -21.61
C LEU A 144 -10.74 29.01 -22.99
N ASP A 145 -9.68 29.07 -23.81
CA ASP A 145 -9.74 29.68 -25.14
C ASP A 145 -10.72 28.94 -26.05
N ASN A 146 -10.68 27.60 -26.05
CA ASN A 146 -11.63 26.79 -26.81
C ASN A 146 -13.06 26.93 -26.27
N PHE A 147 -13.24 26.99 -24.95
CA PHE A 147 -14.54 27.18 -24.32
C PHE A 147 -15.14 28.57 -24.63
N MET A 148 -14.31 29.62 -24.59
CA MET A 148 -14.71 31.00 -24.92
C MET A 148 -15.06 31.14 -26.40
N GLN A 149 -14.30 30.52 -27.31
CA GLN A 149 -14.65 30.48 -28.73
C GLN A 149 -15.97 29.74 -28.99
N LEU A 150 -16.19 28.62 -28.30
CA LEU A 150 -17.45 27.87 -28.38
C LEU A 150 -18.63 28.70 -27.88
N GLN A 151 -18.47 29.43 -26.78
CA GLN A 151 -19.49 30.35 -26.28
C GLN A 151 -19.80 31.47 -27.29
N GLN A 152 -18.79 32.07 -27.92
CA GLN A 152 -18.99 33.11 -28.92
C GLN A 152 -19.71 32.60 -30.18
N LEU A 153 -19.46 31.35 -30.58
CA LEU A 153 -20.15 30.71 -31.71
C LEU A 153 -21.59 30.31 -31.38
N LEU A 154 -21.87 29.94 -30.12
CA LEU A 154 -23.19 29.55 -29.65
C LEU A 154 -24.07 30.73 -29.22
N THR A 155 -23.49 31.91 -29.01
CA THR A 155 -24.27 33.11 -28.70
C THR A 155 -24.82 33.68 -30.01
N PRO A 156 -26.15 33.75 -30.21
CA PRO A 156 -26.70 34.31 -31.43
C PRO A 156 -26.25 35.76 -31.56
N LYS A 157 -25.75 36.16 -32.74
CA LYS A 157 -25.62 37.58 -33.05
C LYS A 157 -27.04 38.15 -33.04
N GLU A 158 -27.37 38.97 -32.06
CA GLU A 158 -28.57 39.80 -32.13
C GLU A 158 -28.42 40.70 -33.35
N GLU A 159 -28.99 40.26 -34.47
CA GLU A 159 -29.28 41.14 -35.59
C GLU A 159 -30.28 42.17 -35.07
N SER A 160 -29.77 43.38 -34.84
CA SER A 160 -30.56 44.56 -34.55
C SER A 160 -31.56 44.77 -35.69
N ASN A 161 -32.75 44.19 -35.55
CA ASN A 161 -33.91 44.52 -36.38
C ASN A 161 -34.41 45.90 -35.94
N GLU A 162 -33.74 46.96 -36.40
CA GLU A 162 -34.35 48.27 -36.49
C GLU A 162 -35.48 48.18 -37.52
N GLN A 163 -36.69 47.94 -37.03
CA GLN A 163 -37.89 48.08 -37.85
C GLN A 163 -38.20 49.59 -37.98
N PRO A 164 -38.28 50.15 -39.20
CA PRO A 164 -38.54 51.56 -39.39
C PRO A 164 -39.98 51.90 -38.97
N ALA A 165 -40.12 52.88 -38.07
CA ALA A 165 -41.41 53.46 -37.72
C ALA A 165 -41.94 54.32 -38.88
N SER A 166 -43.16 54.02 -39.35
CA SER A 166 -44.05 54.91 -40.11
C SER A 166 -45.46 54.31 -40.09
N PRO A 167 -46.55 55.11 -40.09
CA PRO A 167 -46.67 56.49 -40.57
C PRO A 167 -46.75 57.57 -39.49
#